data_AF-A0A377E2L7-F1
#
_entry.id   AF-A0A377E2L7-F1
#
_cell.length_a   1.000
_cell.length_b   1.000
_cell.length_c   1.000
_cell.angle_alpha   90.00
_cell.angle_beta   90.00
_cell.angle_gamma   90.00
#
_symmetry.space_group_name_H-M   'P 1'
#
loop_
_entity.id
_entity.type
_entity.pdbx_description
1 polymer ?
#
loop_
_entity_poly.entity_id
_entity_poly.type
_entity_poly.pdbx_seq_one_letter_code
_entity_poly.pdbx_strand_id
1 'polypeptide(L)'
;MALACQDMYDVEIDDDIIVPVSHFHIILARSGSKKTTVYRLIMAQIHQTERELAEVFSVRLKEYERQHVLWDEECKSLKKSFQKAVRQKEGVETARNELDECLRNEPVKAVRVHLTVTDPTPEALLKELGQYSSLGITSDEGSALYESIMRRKIAIHNTLWCGDDYRISRASTGVTDIKDPRLGILLMTQPEPHDSTLKSLGNTIRSTGIYARTLTMDLTLLTTLIDIGELVSGDESDLEKFYAIQKKHLLAGIERRKKNQPRICMTFAPDARKRLRDVWQAR
;
A
#
# COMPACT_ATOMS: atom_id res chain seq x y z
N MET A 1 4.45 9.89 -7.66
CA MET A 1 5.50 8.93 -8.06
C MET A 1 5.80 7.87 -7.00
N ALA A 2 6.06 8.23 -5.73
CA ALA A 2 6.38 7.25 -4.68
C ALA A 2 5.42 6.04 -4.62
N LEU A 3 4.11 6.26 -4.59
CA LEU A 3 3.11 5.17 -4.58
C LEU A 3 3.23 4.21 -5.78
N ALA A 4 3.53 4.73 -6.97
CA ALA A 4 3.70 3.89 -8.16
C ALA A 4 4.97 3.04 -8.11
N CYS A 5 6.00 3.50 -7.40
CA CYS A 5 7.33 2.89 -7.37
C CYS A 5 7.60 2.05 -6.11
N GLN A 6 6.89 2.31 -5.00
CA GLN A 6 7.19 1.71 -3.68
C GLN A 6 7.16 0.19 -3.67
N ASP A 7 6.40 -0.41 -4.58
CA ASP A 7 6.31 -1.85 -4.65
C ASP A 7 7.40 -2.52 -5.50
N MET A 8 8.25 -1.74 -6.17
CA MET A 8 9.28 -2.26 -7.06
C MET A 8 10.69 -1.95 -6.57
N TYR A 9 10.88 -0.83 -5.88
CA TYR A 9 12.20 -0.29 -5.56
C TYR A 9 12.41 -0.07 -4.07
N ASP A 10 13.66 -0.25 -3.65
CA ASP A 10 14.24 0.27 -2.41
C ASP A 10 15.47 1.12 -2.77
N VAL A 11 15.99 1.89 -1.81
CA VAL A 11 17.19 2.71 -2.01
C VAL A 11 18.22 2.38 -0.93
N GLU A 12 19.46 2.14 -1.34
CA GLU A 12 20.61 2.05 -0.46
C GLU A 12 21.20 3.44 -0.25
N ILE A 13 21.11 3.96 0.97
CA ILE A 13 21.55 5.32 1.32
C ILE A 13 22.97 5.36 1.87
N ASP A 14 23.43 4.28 2.50
CA ASP A 14 24.82 4.04 2.84
C ASP A 14 25.07 2.52 2.85
N ASP A 15 26.33 2.09 3.00
CA ASP A 15 26.71 0.66 2.93
C ASP A 15 25.76 -0.20 3.80
N ASP A 16 24.95 -1.05 3.15
CA ASP A 16 23.95 -1.95 3.75
C ASP A 16 22.74 -1.27 4.45
N ILE A 17 22.60 0.06 4.33
CA ILE A 17 21.42 0.80 4.82
C ILE A 17 20.41 0.94 3.69
N ILE A 18 19.51 -0.05 3.59
CA ILE A 18 18.42 -0.09 2.62
C ILE A 18 17.14 0.46 3.24
N VAL A 19 16.53 1.44 2.57
CA VAL A 19 15.28 2.08 3.00
C VAL A 19 14.21 2.03 1.91
N PRO A 20 12.92 1.98 2.28
CA PRO A 20 11.83 2.07 1.31
C PRO A 20 11.80 3.41 0.57
N VAL A 21 11.28 3.40 -0.66
CA VAL A 21 10.94 4.64 -1.40
C VAL A 21 9.54 5.17 -1.06
N SER A 22 8.92 4.64 -0.01
CA SER A 22 7.63 5.10 0.51
C SER A 22 7.78 6.45 1.21
N HIS A 23 6.80 7.34 1.04
CA HIS A 23 6.85 8.69 1.59
C HIS A 23 5.54 9.05 2.27
N PHE A 24 5.63 9.80 3.37
CA PHE A 24 4.49 10.48 3.99
C PHE A 24 4.58 11.96 3.68
N HIS A 25 3.57 12.49 2.99
CA HIS A 25 3.46 13.88 2.58
C HIS A 25 2.21 14.53 3.14
N ILE A 26 2.36 15.75 3.62
CA ILE A 26 1.25 16.65 3.96
C ILE A 26 1.44 17.94 3.18
N ILE A 27 0.45 18.32 2.40
CA ILE A 27 0.44 19.56 1.63
C ILE A 27 -0.58 20.50 2.25
N LEU A 28 -0.14 21.64 2.75
CA LEU A 28 -1.00 22.69 3.28
C LEU A 28 -1.31 23.69 2.17
N ALA A 29 -2.59 23.88 1.88
CA ALA A 29 -3.05 24.82 0.86
C ALA A 29 -4.38 25.48 1.25
N ARG A 30 -4.50 26.78 0.99
CA ARG A 30 -5.72 27.55 1.28
C ARG A 30 -6.93 27.00 0.51
N SER A 31 -8.12 27.38 0.95
CA SER A 31 -9.31 27.20 0.12
C SER A 31 -9.14 27.97 -1.19
N GLY A 32 -9.65 27.43 -2.30
CA GLY A 32 -9.50 28.03 -3.63
C GLY A 32 -8.16 27.79 -4.33
N SER A 33 -7.15 27.17 -3.69
CA SER A 33 -5.83 26.89 -4.30
C SER A 33 -5.81 25.77 -5.35
N LYS A 34 -6.97 25.36 -5.88
CA LYS A 34 -7.11 24.26 -6.86
C LYS A 34 -6.49 22.90 -6.45
N LYS A 35 -6.31 22.68 -5.14
CA LYS A 35 -5.74 21.42 -4.59
C LYS A 35 -6.45 20.17 -5.10
N THR A 36 -7.78 20.13 -5.03
CA THR A 36 -8.61 19.02 -5.53
C THR A 36 -8.44 18.80 -7.03
N THR A 37 -8.28 19.86 -7.83
CA THR A 37 -8.05 19.75 -9.27
C THR A 37 -6.72 19.04 -9.53
N VAL A 38 -5.64 19.47 -8.89
CA VAL A 38 -4.31 18.85 -9.03
C VAL A 38 -4.33 17.42 -8.50
N TYR A 39 -4.94 17.18 -7.34
CA TYR A 39 -5.11 15.84 -6.76
C TYR A 39 -5.76 14.87 -7.74
N ARG A 40 -6.86 15.28 -8.38
CA ARG A 40 -7.55 14.45 -9.37
C ARG A 40 -6.68 14.12 -10.57
N LEU A 41 -5.87 15.07 -11.05
CA LEU A 41 -4.92 14.83 -12.14
C LEU A 41 -3.85 13.81 -11.72
N ILE A 42 -3.15 14.04 -10.61
CA ILE A 42 -2.04 13.16 -10.19
C ILE A 42 -2.49 11.73 -9.84
N MET A 43 -3.74 11.56 -9.39
CA MET A 43 -4.33 10.27 -8.99
C MET A 43 -5.12 9.58 -10.11
N ALA A 44 -5.40 10.28 -11.23
CA ALA A 44 -6.27 9.76 -12.29
C ALA A 44 -5.82 8.39 -12.79
N GLN A 45 -4.53 8.24 -13.10
CA GLN A 45 -3.98 6.98 -13.61
C GLN A 45 -3.93 5.87 -12.56
N ILE A 46 -3.70 6.20 -11.28
CA ILE A 46 -3.74 5.22 -10.19
C ILE A 46 -5.16 4.66 -10.06
N HIS A 47 -6.17 5.53 -9.98
CA HIS A 47 -7.58 5.11 -9.89
C HIS A 47 -8.03 4.36 -11.15
N GLN A 48 -7.56 4.74 -12.34
CA GLN A 48 -7.83 4.00 -13.57
C GLN A 48 -7.23 2.59 -13.50
N THR A 49 -5.99 2.45 -13.02
CA THR A 49 -5.35 1.15 -12.84
C THR A 49 -6.08 0.30 -11.79
N GLU A 50 -6.54 0.88 -10.68
CA GLU A 50 -7.35 0.16 -9.69
C GLU A 50 -8.68 -0.34 -10.27
N ARG A 51 -9.34 0.43 -11.14
CA ARG A 51 -10.56 -0.01 -11.84
C ARG A 51 -10.28 -1.22 -12.74
N GLU A 52 -9.23 -1.15 -13.55
CA GLU A 52 -8.81 -2.26 -14.42
C GLU A 52 -8.50 -3.54 -13.60
N LEU A 53 -7.81 -3.39 -12.47
CA LEU A 53 -7.53 -4.51 -11.56
C LEU A 53 -8.80 -5.07 -10.91
N ALA A 54 -9.76 -4.22 -10.55
CA ALA A 54 -11.04 -4.63 -9.98
C ALA A 54 -11.89 -5.42 -10.99
N GLU A 55 -11.87 -5.04 -12.27
CA GLU A 55 -12.55 -5.79 -13.35
C GLU A 55 -11.94 -7.19 -13.51
N VAL A 56 -10.61 -7.29 -13.58
CA VAL A 56 -9.89 -8.58 -13.63
C VAL A 56 -10.19 -9.43 -12.40
N PHE A 57 -10.21 -8.82 -11.21
CA PHE A 57 -10.57 -9.49 -9.96
C PHE A 57 -12.00 -10.03 -9.99
N SER A 58 -12.97 -9.25 -10.47
CA SER A 58 -14.38 -9.66 -10.55
C SER A 58 -14.58 -10.90 -11.43
N VAL A 59 -13.89 -10.97 -12.58
CA VAL A 59 -13.93 -12.16 -13.45
C VAL A 59 -13.34 -13.37 -12.74
N ARG A 60 -12.17 -13.22 -12.11
CA ARG A 60 -11.49 -14.31 -11.39
C ARG A 60 -12.27 -14.80 -10.17
N LEU A 61 -12.95 -13.89 -9.47
CA LEU A 61 -13.77 -14.23 -8.32
C LEU A 61 -14.95 -15.11 -8.74
N LYS A 62 -15.64 -14.78 -9.84
CA LYS A 62 -16.73 -15.61 -10.37
C LYS A 62 -16.26 -17.00 -10.81
N GLU A 63 -15.08 -17.08 -11.42
CA GLU A 63 -14.47 -18.37 -11.76
C GLU A 63 -14.20 -19.20 -10.51
N TYR A 64 -13.55 -18.59 -9.50
CA TYR A 64 -13.31 -19.23 -8.21
C TYR A 64 -14.60 -19.70 -7.55
N GLU A 65 -15.64 -18.86 -7.48
CA GLU A 65 -16.92 -19.21 -6.86
C GLU A 65 -17.56 -20.44 -7.52
N ARG A 66 -17.51 -20.52 -8.86
CA ARG A 66 -17.98 -21.69 -9.60
C ARG A 66 -17.16 -22.94 -9.29
N GLN A 67 -15.83 -22.84 -9.34
CA GLN A 67 -14.93 -23.97 -9.07
C GLN A 67 -15.09 -24.46 -7.64
N HIS A 68 -15.23 -23.54 -6.67
CA HIS A 68 -15.37 -23.88 -5.26
C HIS A 68 -16.69 -24.59 -4.98
N VAL A 69 -17.80 -24.25 -5.66
CA VAL A 69 -19.05 -25.00 -5.52
C VAL A 69 -18.90 -26.46 -5.97
N LEU A 70 -18.24 -26.68 -7.11
CA LEU A 70 -18.01 -28.03 -7.63
C LEU A 70 -17.09 -28.84 -6.69
N TRP A 71 -15.98 -28.21 -6.27
CA TRP A 71 -15.03 -28.80 -5.33
C TRP A 71 -15.66 -29.14 -3.98
N ASP A 72 -16.48 -28.25 -3.40
CA ASP A 72 -17.13 -28.47 -2.10
C ASP A 72 -18.11 -29.65 -2.16
N GLU A 73 -18.88 -29.79 -3.25
CA GLU A 73 -19.77 -30.93 -3.44
C GLU A 73 -19.01 -32.25 -3.64
N GLU A 74 -17.91 -32.24 -4.39
CA GLU A 74 -17.03 -33.40 -4.55
C GLU A 74 -16.44 -33.85 -3.21
N CYS A 75 -15.84 -32.93 -2.46
CA CYS A 75 -15.26 -33.21 -1.15
C CYS A 75 -16.32 -33.66 -0.13
N LYS A 76 -17.54 -33.13 -0.16
CA LYS A 76 -18.66 -33.64 0.66
C LYS A 76 -19.03 -35.07 0.30
N SER A 77 -19.06 -35.43 -0.99
CA SER A 77 -19.33 -36.78 -1.45
C SER A 77 -18.24 -37.75 -0.97
N LEU A 78 -16.97 -37.41 -1.20
CA LEU A 78 -15.82 -38.20 -0.76
C LEU A 78 -15.75 -38.34 0.77
N LYS A 79 -16.13 -37.30 1.51
CA LYS A 79 -16.25 -37.37 2.97
C LYS A 79 -17.29 -38.40 3.43
N LYS A 80 -18.43 -38.52 2.73
CA LYS A 80 -19.43 -39.56 3.03
C LYS A 80 -18.89 -40.96 2.68
N SER A 81 -18.19 -41.10 1.56
CA SER A 81 -17.52 -42.35 1.15
C SER A 81 -16.48 -42.79 2.18
N PHE A 82 -15.63 -41.88 2.66
CA PHE A 82 -14.66 -42.13 3.71
C PHE A 82 -15.33 -42.56 5.02
N GLN A 83 -16.38 -41.87 5.45
CA GLN A 83 -17.15 -42.26 6.65
C GLN A 83 -17.73 -43.68 6.52
N LYS A 84 -18.23 -44.06 5.34
CA LYS A 84 -18.73 -45.41 5.06
C LYS A 84 -17.61 -46.45 5.11
N ALA A 85 -16.48 -46.19 4.45
CA ALA A 85 -15.31 -47.08 4.46
C ALA A 85 -14.81 -47.33 5.88
N VAL A 86 -14.73 -46.28 6.72
CA VAL A 86 -14.34 -46.41 8.13
C VAL A 86 -15.31 -47.28 8.93
N ARG A 87 -16.63 -47.12 8.74
CA ARG A 87 -17.65 -47.95 9.42
C ARG A 87 -17.57 -49.42 8.98
N GLN A 88 -17.29 -49.67 7.71
CA GLN A 88 -17.22 -51.01 7.13
C GLN A 88 -15.85 -51.67 7.30
N LYS A 89 -14.82 -50.91 7.71
CA LYS A 89 -13.41 -51.34 7.81
C LYS A 89 -12.84 -51.89 6.49
N GLU A 90 -13.37 -51.43 5.37
CA GLU A 90 -13.01 -51.87 4.02
C GLU A 90 -12.70 -50.64 3.16
N GLY A 91 -11.61 -50.68 2.38
CA GLY A 91 -11.26 -49.59 1.46
C GLY A 91 -10.92 -48.24 2.11
N VAL A 92 -10.58 -48.22 3.41
CA VAL A 92 -10.34 -46.98 4.19
C VAL A 92 -9.20 -46.15 3.61
N GLU A 93 -8.08 -46.78 3.23
CA GLU A 93 -6.91 -46.06 2.68
C GLU A 93 -7.23 -45.40 1.34
N THR A 94 -7.95 -46.11 0.45
CA THR A 94 -8.35 -45.55 -0.86
C THR A 94 -9.25 -44.34 -0.68
N ALA A 95 -10.31 -44.45 0.12
CA ALA A 95 -11.23 -43.33 0.37
C ALA A 95 -10.56 -42.17 1.11
N ARG A 96 -9.54 -42.44 1.95
CA ARG A 96 -8.72 -41.40 2.58
C ARG A 96 -7.91 -40.64 1.53
N ASN A 97 -7.23 -41.35 0.64
CA ASN A 97 -6.36 -40.76 -0.38
C ASN A 97 -7.18 -39.90 -1.36
N GLU A 98 -8.35 -40.38 -1.80
CA GLU A 98 -9.25 -39.60 -2.67
C GLU A 98 -9.73 -38.31 -1.99
N LEU A 99 -10.14 -38.38 -0.72
CA LEU A 99 -10.55 -37.20 0.03
C LEU A 99 -9.38 -36.22 0.24
N ASP A 100 -8.20 -36.72 0.57
CA ASP A 100 -7.00 -35.89 0.74
C ASP A 100 -6.60 -35.22 -0.58
N GLU A 101 -6.70 -35.92 -1.71
CA GLU A 101 -6.48 -35.33 -3.04
C GLU A 101 -7.51 -34.23 -3.36
N CYS A 102 -8.81 -34.48 -3.11
CA CYS A 102 -9.83 -33.45 -3.26
C CYS A 102 -9.52 -32.22 -2.41
N LEU A 103 -9.23 -32.40 -1.12
CA LEU A 103 -8.94 -31.29 -0.20
C LEU A 103 -7.71 -30.48 -0.63
N ARG A 104 -6.69 -31.11 -1.22
CA ARG A 104 -5.51 -30.42 -1.76
C ARG A 104 -5.81 -29.62 -3.03
N ASN A 105 -6.85 -29.98 -3.77
CA ASN A 105 -7.29 -29.32 -4.99
C ASN A 105 -8.28 -28.17 -4.73
N GLU A 106 -8.33 -27.62 -3.50
CA GLU A 106 -9.14 -26.44 -3.19
C GLU A 106 -8.80 -25.28 -4.13
N PRO A 107 -9.77 -24.71 -4.85
CA PRO A 107 -9.53 -23.56 -5.70
C PRO A 107 -8.94 -22.40 -4.92
N VAL A 108 -8.03 -21.64 -5.53
CA VAL A 108 -7.39 -20.50 -4.85
C VAL A 108 -8.22 -19.25 -5.05
N LYS A 109 -8.66 -18.64 -3.94
CA LYS A 109 -9.42 -17.39 -3.98
C LYS A 109 -8.56 -16.26 -4.54
N ALA A 110 -9.09 -15.54 -5.54
CA ALA A 110 -8.43 -14.35 -6.06
C ALA A 110 -8.27 -13.30 -4.96
N VAL A 111 -7.14 -12.57 -4.99
CA VAL A 111 -6.87 -11.45 -4.09
C VAL A 111 -7.23 -10.15 -4.80
N ARG A 112 -7.95 -9.27 -4.11
CA ARG A 112 -8.25 -7.92 -4.60
C ARG A 112 -7.07 -7.00 -4.32
N VAL A 113 -6.60 -6.30 -5.33
CA VAL A 113 -5.51 -5.31 -5.21
C VAL A 113 -6.12 -3.92 -5.04
N HIS A 114 -5.95 -3.34 -3.87
CA HIS A 114 -6.15 -1.91 -3.65
C HIS A 114 -4.78 -1.24 -3.61
N LEU A 115 -4.63 -0.17 -4.36
CA LEU A 115 -3.46 0.71 -4.37
C LEU A 115 -3.66 1.88 -3.42
N THR A 116 -4.91 2.31 -3.19
CA THR A 116 -5.22 3.47 -2.34
C THR A 116 -6.39 3.25 -1.38
N VAL A 117 -6.37 4.01 -0.28
CA VAL A 117 -7.48 4.14 0.67
C VAL A 117 -7.61 5.59 1.16
N THR A 118 -8.84 6.03 1.41
CA THR A 118 -9.12 7.44 1.78
C THR A 118 -9.17 7.67 3.28
N ASP A 119 -9.84 6.81 4.06
CA ASP A 119 -9.98 6.99 5.52
C ASP A 119 -10.07 5.64 6.25
N PRO A 120 -8.98 4.84 6.24
CA PRO A 120 -8.99 3.55 6.90
C PRO A 120 -8.88 3.70 8.43
N THR A 121 -9.64 2.91 9.19
CA THR A 121 -9.26 2.64 10.58
C THR A 121 -7.93 1.89 10.62
N PRO A 122 -7.15 1.92 11.72
CA PRO A 122 -5.91 1.14 11.81
C PRO A 122 -6.12 -0.36 11.53
N GLU A 123 -7.26 -0.91 11.93
CA GLU A 123 -7.63 -2.30 11.68
C GLU A 123 -7.94 -2.56 10.21
N ALA A 124 -8.64 -1.64 9.54
CA ALA A 124 -8.92 -1.73 8.12
C ALA A 124 -7.62 -1.57 7.29
N LEU A 125 -6.75 -0.64 7.67
CA LEU A 125 -5.44 -0.45 7.05
C LEU A 125 -4.62 -1.74 7.05
N LEU A 126 -4.52 -2.38 8.22
CA LEU A 126 -3.80 -3.64 8.37
C LEU A 126 -4.47 -4.79 7.61
N LYS A 127 -5.81 -4.80 7.51
CA LYS A 127 -6.54 -5.78 6.71
C LYS A 127 -6.23 -5.63 5.22
N GLU A 128 -6.23 -4.41 4.69
CA GLU A 128 -5.89 -4.13 3.29
C GLU A 128 -4.45 -4.54 2.98
N LEU A 129 -3.49 -4.17 3.84
CA LEU A 129 -2.09 -4.56 3.70
C LEU A 129 -1.87 -6.08 3.83
N GLY A 130 -2.74 -6.79 4.56
CA GLY A 130 -2.73 -8.24 4.63
C GLY A 130 -3.25 -8.93 3.35
N GLN A 131 -3.99 -8.23 2.49
CA GLN A 131 -4.37 -8.71 1.16
C GLN A 131 -3.30 -8.36 0.13
N TYR A 132 -2.91 -7.09 0.08
CA TYR A 132 -1.88 -6.58 -0.82
C TYR A 132 -0.99 -5.59 -0.08
N SER A 133 0.25 -6.00 0.19
CA SER A 133 1.15 -5.29 1.12
C SER A 133 1.84 -4.06 0.50
N SER A 134 1.19 -3.35 -0.42
CA SER A 134 1.63 -2.04 -0.91
C SER A 134 0.41 -1.12 -1.07
N LEU A 135 0.35 -0.07 -0.26
CA LEU A 135 -0.83 0.79 -0.17
C LEU A 135 -0.46 2.27 0.00
N GLY A 136 -1.32 3.16 -0.48
CA GLY A 136 -1.26 4.60 -0.21
C GLY A 136 -2.50 5.08 0.54
N ILE A 137 -2.32 5.83 1.63
CA ILE A 137 -3.41 6.61 2.23
C ILE A 137 -3.42 7.97 1.55
N THR A 138 -4.49 8.29 0.83
CA THR A 138 -4.55 9.51 0.00
C THR A 138 -5.85 10.28 0.21
N SER A 139 -5.75 11.59 0.47
CA SER A 139 -6.93 12.46 0.61
C SER A 139 -6.60 13.92 0.27
N ASP A 140 -7.47 14.59 -0.49
CA ASP A 140 -7.40 16.04 -0.75
C ASP A 140 -8.16 16.89 0.29
N GLU A 141 -8.82 16.23 1.23
CA GLU A 141 -9.49 16.80 2.41
C GLU A 141 -9.00 16.09 3.69
N GLY A 142 -7.68 16.04 3.85
CA GLY A 142 -7.01 15.17 4.83
C GLY A 142 -7.05 15.64 6.29
N SER A 143 -7.83 16.66 6.67
CA SER A 143 -7.79 17.24 8.03
C SER A 143 -8.16 16.23 9.12
N ALA A 144 -9.33 15.59 8.99
CA ALA A 144 -9.81 14.62 9.98
C ALA A 144 -8.92 13.37 10.01
N LEU A 145 -8.44 12.93 8.84
CA LEU A 145 -7.54 11.80 8.71
C LEU A 145 -6.16 12.08 9.32
N TYR A 146 -5.61 13.27 9.10
CA TYR A 146 -4.38 13.71 9.73
C TYR A 146 -4.50 13.64 11.25
N GLU A 147 -5.57 14.19 11.81
CA GLU A 147 -5.84 14.11 13.24
C GLU A 147 -5.95 12.66 13.73
N SER A 148 -6.67 11.81 12.98
CA SER A 148 -6.82 10.39 13.31
C SER A 148 -5.49 9.65 13.34
N ILE A 149 -4.65 9.80 12.29
CA ILE A 149 -3.32 9.19 12.19
C ILE A 149 -2.42 9.67 13.33
N MET A 150 -2.45 10.97 13.63
CA MET A 150 -1.63 11.56 14.68
C MET A 150 -2.10 11.23 16.10
N ARG A 151 -3.34 10.77 16.28
CA ARG A 151 -3.88 10.36 17.60
C ARG A 151 -3.82 8.85 17.83
N ARG A 152 -3.95 8.03 16.78
CA ARG A 152 -4.26 6.60 16.91
C ARG A 152 -3.14 5.72 16.37
N LYS A 153 -2.56 4.91 17.27
CA LYS A 153 -1.61 3.84 16.93
C LYS A 153 -0.50 4.29 15.97
N ILE A 154 0.13 5.42 16.27
CA ILE A 154 1.25 6.00 15.49
C ILE A 154 2.35 4.96 15.21
N ALA A 155 2.62 4.07 16.17
CA ALA A 155 3.59 2.99 16.01
C ALA A 155 3.34 2.15 14.74
N ILE A 156 2.07 1.87 14.38
CA ILE A 156 1.73 1.15 13.15
C ILE A 156 2.26 1.90 11.92
N HIS A 157 1.96 3.19 11.81
CA HIS A 157 2.38 4.01 10.69
C HIS A 157 3.91 4.11 10.61
N ASN A 158 4.60 4.25 11.76
CA ASN A 158 6.06 4.29 11.81
C ASN A 158 6.69 2.97 11.35
N THR A 159 6.19 1.82 11.82
CA THR A 159 6.68 0.49 11.42
C THR A 159 6.46 0.28 9.92
N LEU A 160 5.29 0.63 9.40
CA LEU A 160 4.96 0.51 7.98
C LEU A 160 5.74 1.49 7.09
N TRP A 161 6.12 2.66 7.61
CA TRP A 161 7.02 3.60 6.94
C TRP A 161 8.43 3.02 6.78
N CYS A 162 8.94 2.32 7.81
CA CYS A 162 10.21 1.59 7.74
C CYS A 162 10.14 0.40 6.78
N GLY A 163 8.93 -0.07 6.45
CA GLY A 163 8.72 -1.24 5.62
C GLY A 163 8.97 -2.56 6.36
N ASP A 164 8.93 -2.53 7.69
CA ASP A 164 9.13 -3.68 8.57
C ASP A 164 7.87 -4.58 8.57
N ASP A 165 8.09 -5.89 8.64
CA ASP A 165 7.01 -6.87 8.78
C ASP A 165 6.14 -6.57 10.02
N TYR A 166 4.82 -6.75 9.87
CA TYR A 166 3.86 -6.45 10.92
C TYR A 166 3.00 -7.66 11.25
N ARG A 167 3.04 -8.12 12.51
CA ARG A 167 2.23 -9.24 12.99
C ARG A 167 0.98 -8.74 13.73
N ILE A 168 -0.18 -9.17 13.25
CA ILE A 168 -1.47 -8.97 13.91
C ILE A 168 -1.80 -10.25 14.66
N SER A 169 -1.99 -10.17 15.98
CA SER A 169 -2.49 -11.29 16.78
C SER A 169 -3.78 -10.86 17.48
N ARG A 170 -4.88 -11.57 17.19
CA ARG A 170 -6.18 -11.34 17.82
C ARG A 170 -6.81 -12.66 18.22
N ALA A 171 -7.33 -12.73 19.44
CA ALA A 171 -8.02 -13.92 19.94
C ALA A 171 -9.18 -14.37 19.04
N SER A 172 -9.89 -13.43 18.40
CA SER A 172 -11.08 -13.72 17.58
C SER A 172 -10.78 -14.13 16.13
N THR A 173 -9.65 -13.71 15.57
CA THR A 173 -9.36 -13.83 14.13
C THR A 173 -8.03 -14.54 13.83
N GLY A 174 -7.30 -14.94 14.87
CA GLY A 174 -6.01 -15.63 14.74
C GLY A 174 -4.84 -14.68 14.52
N VAL A 175 -3.81 -15.18 13.85
CA VAL A 175 -2.58 -14.45 13.55
C VAL A 175 -2.51 -14.16 12.05
N THR A 176 -2.21 -12.91 11.70
CA THR A 176 -1.97 -12.48 10.32
C THR A 176 -0.61 -11.79 10.25
N ASP A 177 0.28 -12.32 9.42
CA ASP A 177 1.60 -11.75 9.17
C ASP A 177 1.55 -10.92 7.88
N ILE A 178 1.78 -9.62 8.00
CA ILE A 178 1.99 -8.73 6.86
C ILE A 178 3.48 -8.73 6.58
N LYS A 179 3.87 -9.33 5.46
CA LYS A 179 5.25 -9.38 5.01
C LYS A 179 5.50 -8.39 3.89
N ASP A 180 6.71 -7.87 3.84
CA ASP A 180 7.14 -6.98 2.77
C ASP A 180 6.22 -5.73 2.57
N PRO A 181 5.78 -5.02 3.65
CA PRO A 181 4.81 -3.95 3.53
C PRO A 181 5.40 -2.65 2.95
N ARG A 182 4.58 -1.91 2.21
CA ARG A 182 4.89 -0.55 1.75
C ARG A 182 3.68 0.35 2.00
N LEU A 183 3.89 1.44 2.73
CA LEU A 183 2.85 2.41 3.03
C LEU A 183 3.30 3.80 2.63
N GLY A 184 2.56 4.42 1.71
CA GLY A 184 2.66 5.86 1.41
C GLY A 184 1.51 6.63 2.06
N ILE A 185 1.73 7.92 2.34
CA ILE A 185 0.68 8.83 2.79
C ILE A 185 0.77 10.12 1.96
N LEU A 186 -0.35 10.58 1.43
CA LEU A 186 -0.49 11.89 0.79
C LEU A 186 -1.76 12.55 1.29
N LEU A 187 -1.62 13.55 2.16
CA LEU A 187 -2.73 14.35 2.65
C LEU A 187 -2.61 15.77 2.12
N MET A 188 -3.68 16.31 1.56
CA MET A 188 -3.81 17.75 1.33
C MET A 188 -4.82 18.30 2.34
N THR A 189 -4.44 19.35 3.05
CA THR A 189 -5.28 19.95 4.08
C THR A 189 -5.11 21.47 4.08
N GLN A 190 -5.95 22.16 4.83
CA GLN A 190 -5.80 23.59 5.06
C GLN A 190 -4.84 23.81 6.24
N PRO A 191 -4.08 24.92 6.26
CA PRO A 191 -3.14 25.19 7.36
C PRO A 191 -3.80 25.22 8.74
N GLU A 192 -4.96 25.88 8.86
CA GLU A 192 -5.60 26.10 10.16
C GLU A 192 -6.00 24.79 10.88
N PRO A 193 -6.72 23.84 10.26
CA PRO A 193 -6.97 22.53 10.86
C PRO A 193 -5.69 21.78 11.23
N HIS A 194 -4.69 21.77 10.35
CA HIS A 194 -3.39 21.14 10.62
C HIS A 194 -2.70 21.73 11.86
N ASP A 195 -2.64 23.05 11.95
CA ASP A 195 -2.00 23.76 13.05
C ASP A 195 -2.74 23.58 14.37
N SER A 196 -4.07 23.53 14.31
CA SER A 196 -4.92 23.22 15.47
C SER A 196 -4.62 21.83 16.02
N THR A 197 -4.55 20.82 15.15
CA THR A 197 -4.16 19.45 15.54
C THR A 197 -2.75 19.43 16.13
N LEU A 198 -1.77 20.09 15.49
CA LEU A 198 -0.39 20.13 15.96
C LEU A 198 -0.26 20.82 17.33
N LYS A 199 -1.00 21.90 17.56
CA LYS A 199 -1.07 22.58 18.87
C LYS A 199 -1.71 21.68 19.94
N SER A 200 -2.81 21.01 19.59
CA SER A 200 -3.53 20.10 20.50
C SER A 200 -2.67 18.92 20.96
N LEU A 201 -1.85 18.38 20.05
CA LEU A 201 -1.06 17.18 20.31
C LEU A 201 0.39 17.46 20.74
N GLY A 202 0.86 18.70 20.54
CA GLY A 202 2.04 19.28 21.19
C GLY A 202 3.29 18.42 21.10
N ASN A 203 3.95 18.21 22.25
CA ASN A 203 5.20 17.45 22.36
C ASN A 203 5.02 15.94 22.11
N THR A 204 3.81 15.40 22.28
CA THR A 204 3.54 13.97 22.21
C THR A 204 3.78 13.41 20.81
N ILE A 205 3.34 14.10 19.74
CA ILE A 205 3.63 13.64 18.37
C ILE A 205 5.13 13.76 18.09
N ARG A 206 5.77 14.86 18.51
CA ARG A 206 7.20 15.09 18.26
C ARG A 206 8.08 13.98 18.84
N SER A 207 7.73 13.45 20.00
CA SER A 207 8.47 12.33 20.62
C SER A 207 8.19 10.96 20.00
N THR A 208 7.15 10.81 19.17
CA THR A 208 6.84 9.52 18.52
C THR A 208 7.61 9.28 17.22
N GLY A 209 8.26 10.30 16.66
CA GLY A 209 9.03 10.21 15.41
C GLY A 209 8.20 10.18 14.12
N ILE A 210 6.86 10.20 14.18
CA ILE A 210 6.02 10.27 12.96
C ILE A 210 6.19 11.61 12.24
N TYR A 211 6.36 12.69 13.00
CA TYR A 211 6.57 14.03 12.44
C TYR A 211 7.87 14.09 11.62
N ALA A 212 8.94 13.46 12.11
CA ALA A 212 10.21 13.38 11.39
C ALA A 212 10.15 12.52 10.11
N ARG A 213 9.17 11.60 10.01
CA ARG A 213 8.90 10.76 8.83
C ARG A 213 7.97 11.43 7.82
N THR A 214 7.37 12.55 8.19
CA THR A 214 6.35 13.24 7.40
C THR A 214 6.89 14.53 6.81
N LEU A 215 6.86 14.63 5.48
CA LEU A 215 7.27 15.81 4.74
C LEU A 215 6.09 16.77 4.60
N THR A 216 6.10 17.83 5.40
CA THR A 216 5.09 18.89 5.32
C THR A 216 5.52 19.99 4.36
N MET A 217 4.66 20.31 3.40
CA MET A 217 4.84 21.37 2.42
C MET A 217 3.75 22.41 2.61
N ASP A 218 4.10 23.59 3.12
CA ASP A 218 3.15 24.68 3.28
C ASP A 218 3.19 25.63 2.08
N LEU A 219 2.22 25.47 1.18
CA LEU A 219 2.10 26.31 -0.01
C LEU A 219 1.67 27.74 0.32
N THR A 220 1.27 28.04 1.56
CA THR A 220 0.95 29.41 1.97
C THR A 220 2.17 30.26 2.25
N LEU A 221 3.34 29.63 2.37
CA LEU A 221 4.63 30.31 2.47
C LEU A 221 5.18 30.75 1.12
N LEU A 222 4.55 30.34 0.01
CA LEU A 222 4.90 30.83 -1.31
C LEU A 222 4.49 32.30 -1.44
N THR A 223 5.48 33.18 -1.56
CA THR A 223 5.30 34.64 -1.65
C THR A 223 4.84 35.10 -3.03
N THR A 224 5.06 34.28 -4.05
CA THR A 224 4.70 34.54 -5.45
C THR A 224 4.10 33.28 -6.06
N LEU A 225 3.08 33.46 -6.91
CA LEU A 225 2.63 32.38 -7.78
C LEU A 225 3.78 32.03 -8.72
N ILE A 226 4.15 30.76 -8.76
CA ILE A 226 5.12 30.25 -9.72
C ILE A 226 4.38 30.14 -11.06
N ASP A 227 4.79 30.93 -12.04
CA ASP A 227 4.37 30.68 -13.42
C ASP A 227 5.14 29.48 -13.95
N ILE A 228 4.44 28.35 -14.08
CA ILE A 228 5.04 27.12 -14.62
C ILE A 228 5.54 27.35 -16.05
N GLY A 229 4.87 28.21 -16.82
CA GLY A 229 5.26 28.54 -18.20
C GLY A 229 6.61 29.24 -18.30
N GLU A 230 7.08 29.89 -17.22
CA GLU A 230 8.41 30.48 -17.14
C GLU A 230 9.50 29.45 -16.78
N LEU A 231 9.13 28.34 -16.13
CA LEU A 231 10.08 27.31 -15.68
C LEU A 231 10.25 26.18 -16.68
N VAL A 232 9.16 25.70 -17.29
CA VAL A 232 9.16 24.57 -18.22
C VAL A 232 8.05 24.75 -19.24
N SER A 233 8.37 24.64 -20.54
CA SER A 233 7.34 24.49 -21.58
C SER A 233 6.69 23.11 -21.43
N GLY A 234 5.40 23.08 -21.09
CA GLY A 234 4.63 21.83 -21.00
C GLY A 234 3.64 21.70 -22.16
N ASP A 235 3.44 20.49 -22.65
CA ASP A 235 2.35 20.13 -23.55
C ASP A 235 1.41 19.08 -22.91
N GLU A 236 0.25 18.84 -23.53
CA GLU A 236 -0.70 17.84 -23.03
C GLU A 236 -0.11 16.42 -23.00
N SER A 237 0.89 16.14 -23.86
CA SER A 237 1.57 14.84 -23.92
C SER A 237 2.44 14.56 -22.69
N ASP A 238 2.86 15.59 -21.93
CA ASP A 238 3.65 15.39 -20.71
C ASP A 238 2.83 14.70 -19.61
N LEU A 239 1.54 14.99 -19.54
CA LEU A 239 0.63 14.31 -18.62
C LEU A 239 0.44 12.84 -19.03
N GLU A 240 0.33 12.57 -20.33
CA GLU A 240 0.27 11.20 -20.85
C GLU A 240 1.56 10.42 -20.56
N LYS A 241 2.74 11.03 -20.76
CA LYS A 241 4.04 10.44 -20.39
C LYS A 241 4.09 10.13 -18.88
N PHE A 242 3.64 11.06 -18.05
CA PHE A 242 3.57 10.86 -16.60
C PHE A 242 2.68 9.67 -16.23
N TYR A 243 1.48 9.58 -16.82
CA TYR A 243 0.58 8.44 -16.61
C TYR A 243 1.18 7.12 -17.12
N ALA A 244 1.85 7.12 -18.28
CA ALA A 244 2.51 5.93 -18.80
C ALA A 244 3.61 5.44 -17.83
N ILE A 245 4.40 6.34 -17.26
CA ILE A 245 5.42 6.02 -16.26
C ILE A 245 4.77 5.47 -14.98
N GLN A 246 3.71 6.11 -14.47
CA GLN A 246 2.99 5.61 -13.29
C GLN A 246 2.45 4.19 -13.52
N LYS A 247 1.74 3.97 -14.64
CA LYS A 247 1.16 2.67 -14.98
C LYS A 247 2.25 1.60 -15.11
N LYS A 248 3.35 1.92 -15.78
CA LYS A 248 4.51 1.02 -15.93
C LYS A 248 5.01 0.52 -14.58
N HIS A 249 5.24 1.42 -13.62
CA HIS A 249 5.80 1.04 -12.32
C HIS A 249 4.80 0.32 -11.41
N LEU A 250 3.52 0.71 -11.44
CA LEU A 250 2.46 0.00 -10.74
C LEU A 250 2.36 -1.46 -11.19
N LEU A 251 2.30 -1.69 -12.50
CA LEU A 251 2.20 -3.04 -13.06
C LEU A 251 3.48 -3.85 -12.79
N ALA A 252 4.66 -3.22 -12.87
CA ALA A 252 5.92 -3.89 -12.54
C ALA A 252 5.97 -4.37 -11.08
N GLY A 253 5.51 -3.54 -10.13
CA GLY A 253 5.42 -3.92 -8.71
C GLY A 253 4.45 -5.09 -8.46
N ILE A 254 3.28 -5.07 -9.11
CA ILE A 254 2.31 -6.16 -9.04
C ILE A 254 2.92 -7.47 -9.59
N GLU A 255 3.60 -7.42 -10.74
CA GLU A 255 4.24 -8.59 -11.33
C GLU A 255 5.41 -9.12 -10.48
N ARG A 256 6.20 -8.23 -9.85
CA ARG A 256 7.24 -8.62 -8.88
C ARG A 256 6.65 -9.48 -7.76
N ARG A 257 5.54 -9.05 -7.16
CA ARG A 257 4.88 -9.80 -6.07
C ARG A 257 4.36 -11.15 -6.54
N LYS A 258 3.73 -11.22 -7.72
CA LYS A 258 3.24 -12.49 -8.30
C LYS A 258 4.38 -13.51 -8.49
N LYS A 259 5.57 -13.02 -8.84
CA LYS A 259 6.78 -13.85 -9.03
C LYS A 259 7.59 -14.07 -7.74
N ASN A 260 7.15 -13.51 -6.61
CA ASN A 260 7.87 -13.51 -5.34
C ASN A 260 9.33 -13.03 -5.46
N GLN A 261 9.54 -11.99 -6.27
CA GLN A 261 10.88 -11.43 -6.52
C GLN A 261 11.26 -10.36 -5.48
N PRO A 262 12.57 -10.24 -5.14
CA PRO A 262 13.04 -9.13 -4.32
C PRO A 262 12.83 -7.79 -5.05
N ARG A 263 12.78 -6.69 -4.29
CA ARG A 263 12.79 -5.34 -4.89
C ARG A 263 14.15 -5.05 -5.52
N ILE A 264 14.12 -4.15 -6.50
CA ILE A 264 15.34 -3.58 -7.07
C ILE A 264 15.87 -2.55 -6.07
N CYS A 265 17.08 -2.78 -5.56
CA CYS A 265 17.76 -1.79 -4.73
C CYS A 265 18.49 -0.79 -5.63
N MET A 266 18.11 0.48 -5.54
CA MET A 266 18.75 1.59 -6.24
C MET A 266 19.89 2.14 -5.39
N THR A 267 21.02 2.45 -6.02
CA THR A 267 22.16 3.07 -5.36
C THR A 267 22.37 4.49 -5.87
N PHE A 268 22.91 5.36 -5.00
CA PHE A 268 23.30 6.70 -5.41
C PHE A 268 24.50 6.67 -6.36
N ALA A 269 24.53 7.61 -7.30
CA ALA A 269 25.73 7.89 -8.07
C ALA A 269 26.89 8.28 -7.13
N PRO A 270 28.16 8.02 -7.49
CA PRO A 270 29.30 8.21 -6.58
C PRO A 270 29.42 9.61 -5.98
N ASP A 271 29.10 10.63 -6.76
CA ASP A 271 29.07 12.04 -6.35
C ASP A 271 27.93 12.35 -5.37
N ALA A 272 26.72 11.84 -5.64
CA ALA A 272 25.58 11.95 -4.73
C ALA A 272 25.85 11.24 -3.39
N ARG A 273 26.47 10.06 -3.44
CA ARG A 273 26.86 9.30 -2.24
C ARG A 273 27.88 10.05 -1.39
N LYS A 274 28.89 10.66 -2.03
CA LYS A 274 29.86 11.52 -1.35
C LYS A 274 29.16 12.70 -0.66
N ARG A 275 28.27 13.39 -1.38
CA ARG A 275 27.55 14.54 -0.84
C ARG A 275 26.68 14.17 0.37
N LEU A 276 26.03 13.01 0.33
CA LEU A 276 25.22 12.51 1.44
C LEU A 276 26.08 12.27 2.69
N ARG A 277 27.26 11.64 2.54
CA ARG A 277 28.21 11.42 3.63
C ARG A 277 28.72 12.73 4.24
N ASP A 278 29.02 13.72 3.40
CA ASP A 278 29.45 15.05 3.86
C ASP A 278 28.37 15.73 4.74
N VAL A 279 27.09 15.59 4.37
CA VAL A 279 25.97 16.14 5.16
C VAL A 279 25.79 15.37 6.47
N TRP A 280 26.00 14.06 6.46
CA TRP A 280 25.83 13.24 7.65
C TRP A 280 26.92 13.49 8.70
N GLN A 281 28.17 13.69 8.27
CA GLN A 281 29.28 14.02 9.17
C GLN A 281 29.19 15.44 9.77
N ALA A 282 28.39 16.32 9.19
CA ALA A 282 28.20 17.69 9.66
C ALA A 282 27.11 17.84 10.74
N ARG A 283 26.44 16.75 11.14
CA ARG A 283 25.42 16.70 12.19
C ARG A 283 25.97 16.05 13.46
#